data_AF-A0AAP4BQA2-F1
#
_entry.id   AF-A0AAP4BQA2-F1
#
_cell.length_a   1.000
_cell.length_b   1.000
_cell.length_c   1.000
_cell.angle_alpha   90.00
_cell.angle_beta   90.00
_cell.angle_gamma   90.00
#
_symmetry.space_group_name_H-M   'P 1'
#
loop_
_entity.id
_entity.type
_entity.pdbx_description
1 polymer ?
#
loop_
_entity_poly.entity_id
_entity_poly.type
_entity_poly.pdbx_seq_one_letter_code
_entity_poly.pdbx_strand_id
1 'polypeptide(L)'
;MTSFLIILHIVAAVLFIGPLMVATSAFPAQIQEAKSGTATAKGAASVLYRITKAYGFLSALVPLLGLVVFLSDMETYGTQGKFHASILLAIIAWVILLVVILPRQRTALGALGMLPESEASPEEDKIASWSQVKKQLSMYAGIFNLIWIVVLVLMFV
;
A
#
# COMPACT_ATOMS: atom_id res chain seq x y z
N MET A 1 -0.56 -28.06 -10.85
CA MET A 1 0.43 -27.06 -10.39
C MET A 1 -0.20 -25.69 -10.16
N THR A 2 -1.12 -25.25 -11.01
CA THR A 2 -1.90 -24.01 -10.86
C THR A 2 -2.56 -23.85 -9.48
N SER A 3 -3.15 -24.90 -8.91
CA SER A 3 -3.79 -24.82 -7.57
C SER A 3 -2.83 -24.38 -6.47
N PHE A 4 -1.57 -24.81 -6.50
CA PHE A 4 -0.57 -24.40 -5.52
C PHE A 4 -0.22 -22.91 -5.67
N LEU A 5 -0.03 -22.44 -6.90
CA LEU A 5 0.24 -21.03 -7.19
C LEU A 5 -0.95 -20.13 -6.83
N ILE A 6 -2.17 -20.59 -7.09
CA ILE A 6 -3.41 -19.90 -6.70
C ILE A 6 -3.49 -19.79 -5.17
N ILE A 7 -3.22 -20.87 -4.43
CA ILE A 7 -3.18 -20.83 -2.96
C ILE A 7 -2.15 -19.80 -2.49
N LEU A 8 -0.94 -19.82 -3.04
CA LEU A 8 0.11 -18.89 -2.65
C LEU A 8 -0.27 -17.43 -2.97
N HIS A 9 -0.89 -17.18 -4.12
CA HIS A 9 -1.41 -15.86 -4.50
C HIS A 9 -2.46 -15.35 -3.51
N ILE A 10 -3.43 -16.19 -3.15
CA ILE A 10 -4.50 -15.84 -2.21
C ILE A 10 -3.93 -15.61 -0.81
N VAL A 11 -3.03 -16.47 -0.34
CA VAL A 11 -2.35 -16.31 0.96
C VAL A 11 -1.58 -14.99 1.00
N ALA A 12 -0.83 -14.66 -0.05
CA ALA A 12 -0.15 -13.38 -0.16
C ALA A 12 -1.14 -12.21 -0.11
N ALA A 13 -2.29 -12.31 -0.80
CA ALA A 13 -3.30 -11.26 -0.79
C ALA A 13 -3.88 -11.04 0.61
N VAL A 14 -4.28 -12.11 1.30
CA VAL A 14 -4.86 -12.05 2.65
C VAL A 14 -3.86 -11.48 3.65
N LEU A 15 -2.60 -11.96 3.62
CA LEU A 15 -1.60 -11.56 4.60
C LEU A 15 -1.05 -10.15 4.36
N PHE A 16 -0.90 -9.73 3.10
CA PHE A 16 -0.19 -8.47 2.81
C PHE A 16 -1.11 -7.30 2.51
N ILE A 17 -2.26 -7.50 1.86
CA ILE A 17 -3.13 -6.40 1.45
C ILE A 17 -3.97 -5.88 2.62
N GLY A 18 -4.53 -6.77 3.45
CA GLY A 18 -5.35 -6.38 4.60
C GLY A 18 -4.64 -5.41 5.56
N PRO A 19 -3.44 -5.75 6.08
CA PRO A 19 -2.67 -4.84 6.94
C PRO A 19 -2.28 -3.54 6.23
N LEU A 20 -1.98 -3.59 4.93
CA LEU A 20 -1.71 -2.38 4.14
C LEU A 20 -2.90 -1.44 4.12
N MET A 21 -4.10 -1.94 3.82
CA MET A 21 -5.31 -1.13 3.77
C MET A 21 -5.58 -0.44 5.11
N VAL A 22 -5.39 -1.15 6.22
CA VAL A 22 -5.53 -0.57 7.57
C VAL A 22 -4.45 0.49 7.81
N ALA A 23 -3.19 0.18 7.50
CA ALA A 23 -2.06 1.06 7.75
C ALA A 23 -2.17 2.38 6.97
N THR A 24 -2.46 2.32 5.68
CA THR A 24 -2.60 3.51 4.83
C THR A 24 -3.81 4.37 5.23
N SER A 25 -4.90 3.75 5.69
CA SER A 25 -6.13 4.47 6.09
C SER A 25 -6.01 5.15 7.45
N ALA A 26 -5.34 4.52 8.41
CA ALA A 26 -5.21 5.04 9.77
C ALA A 26 -4.10 6.09 9.91
N PHE A 27 -3.03 5.97 9.11
CA PHE A 27 -1.86 6.86 9.19
C PHE A 27 -2.19 8.37 9.14
N PRO A 28 -3.05 8.88 8.23
CA PRO A 28 -3.33 10.31 8.12
C PRO A 28 -3.92 10.93 9.40
N ALA A 29 -4.71 10.16 10.15
CA ALA A 29 -5.26 10.61 11.43
C ALA A 29 -4.17 10.62 12.51
N GLN A 30 -3.41 9.52 12.62
CA GLN A 30 -2.37 9.36 13.63
C GLN A 30 -1.21 10.36 13.45
N ILE A 31 -0.80 10.64 12.21
CA ILE A 31 0.26 11.62 11.96
C ILE A 31 -0.17 13.06 12.29
N GLN A 32 -1.46 13.38 12.11
CA GLN A 32 -2.01 14.67 12.47
C GLN A 32 -2.06 14.87 13.99
N GLU A 33 -2.39 13.81 14.73
CA GLU A 33 -2.40 13.84 16.20
C GLU A 33 -0.98 13.79 16.79
N ALA A 34 -0.06 13.06 16.13
CA ALA A 34 1.36 13.07 16.47
C ALA A 34 1.96 14.48 16.37
N LYS A 35 1.53 15.26 15.36
CA LYS A 35 1.91 16.66 15.18
C LYS A 35 1.48 17.55 16.35
N SER A 36 0.33 17.30 16.97
CA SER A 36 -0.10 18.03 18.19
C SER A 36 0.68 17.63 19.45
N GLY A 37 1.66 16.72 19.34
CA GLY A 37 2.54 16.34 20.44
C GLY A 37 2.14 15.05 21.16
N THR A 38 1.05 14.38 20.75
CA THR A 38 0.54 13.18 21.42
C THR A 38 1.50 12.00 21.24
N ALA A 39 2.09 11.52 22.34
CA ALA A 39 3.11 10.46 22.31
C ALA A 39 2.58 9.11 21.79
N THR A 40 1.34 8.73 22.15
CA THR A 40 0.70 7.50 21.66
C THR A 40 0.51 7.53 20.14
N ALA A 41 0.08 8.67 19.60
CA ALA A 41 -0.09 8.87 18.17
C ALA A 41 1.24 8.85 17.39
N LYS A 42 2.33 9.38 17.98
CA LYS A 42 3.68 9.27 17.40
C LYS A 42 4.11 7.80 17.24
N GLY A 43 3.91 7.00 18.28
CA GLY A 43 4.18 5.56 18.25
C GLY A 43 3.32 4.84 17.20
N ALA A 44 2.01 5.11 17.19
CA ALA A 44 1.09 4.52 16.22
C ALA A 44 1.46 4.87 14.77
N ALA A 45 1.70 6.15 14.45
CA ALA A 45 2.10 6.58 13.10
C ALA A 45 3.39 5.89 12.63
N SER A 46 4.37 5.73 13.53
CA SER A 46 5.63 5.04 13.24
C SER A 46 5.42 3.55 12.93
N VAL A 47 4.57 2.86 13.69
CA VAL A 47 4.21 1.46 13.43
C VAL A 47 3.46 1.32 12.10
N LEU A 48 2.50 2.20 11.83
CA LEU A 48 1.73 2.18 10.58
C LEU A 48 2.65 2.37 9.36
N TYR A 49 3.59 3.33 9.41
CA TYR A 49 4.59 3.48 8.35
C TYR A 49 5.46 2.23 8.17
N ARG A 50 5.91 1.60 9.26
CA ARG A 50 6.71 0.37 9.17
C ARG A 50 5.92 -0.77 8.53
N ILE A 51 4.64 -0.92 8.87
CA ILE A 51 3.74 -1.86 8.20
C ILE A 51 3.62 -1.50 6.72
N THR A 52 3.32 -0.24 6.38
CA THR A 52 3.21 0.21 4.99
C THR A 52 4.48 -0.04 4.19
N LYS A 53 5.65 0.20 4.77
CA LYS A 53 6.96 -0.05 4.16
C LYS A 53 7.20 -1.54 3.94
N ALA A 54 7.16 -2.34 5.01
CA ALA A 54 7.50 -3.76 4.94
C ALA A 54 6.48 -4.56 4.11
N TYR A 55 5.20 -4.38 4.40
CA TYR A 55 4.13 -5.09 3.70
C TYR A 55 3.93 -4.53 2.29
N GLY A 56 4.28 -3.27 2.04
CA GLY A 56 4.21 -2.67 0.71
C GLY A 56 5.10 -3.37 -0.30
N PHE A 57 6.34 -3.68 0.08
CA PHE A 57 7.22 -4.48 -0.76
C PHE A 57 6.76 -5.94 -0.88
N LEU A 58 6.34 -6.57 0.23
CA LEU A 58 5.85 -7.96 0.21
C LEU A 58 4.56 -8.12 -0.59
N SER A 59 3.72 -7.08 -0.67
CA SER A 59 2.48 -7.11 -1.44
C SER A 59 2.69 -7.29 -2.94
N ALA A 60 3.90 -7.04 -3.45
CA ALA A 60 4.28 -7.33 -4.84
C ALA A 60 4.11 -8.82 -5.19
N LEU A 61 4.16 -9.72 -4.20
CA LEU A 61 3.88 -11.14 -4.39
C LEU A 61 2.49 -11.36 -5.00
N VAL A 62 1.50 -10.53 -4.70
CA VAL A 62 0.13 -10.68 -5.23
C VAL A 62 0.10 -10.53 -6.75
N PRO A 63 0.45 -9.37 -7.35
CA PRO A 63 0.47 -9.24 -8.81
C PRO A 63 1.47 -10.17 -9.48
N LEU A 64 2.63 -10.46 -8.87
CA LEU A 64 3.62 -11.37 -9.44
C LEU A 64 3.09 -12.80 -9.54
N LEU A 65 2.53 -13.35 -8.45
CA LEU A 65 1.94 -14.68 -8.47
C LEU A 65 0.70 -14.75 -9.37
N GLY A 66 -0.11 -13.68 -9.40
CA GLY A 66 -1.26 -13.58 -10.29
C GLY A 66 -0.84 -13.63 -11.76
N LEU A 67 0.24 -12.93 -12.13
CA LEU A 67 0.82 -13.00 -13.47
C LEU A 67 1.36 -14.41 -13.76
N VAL A 68 2.06 -15.05 -12.82
CA VAL A 68 2.56 -16.41 -13.03
C VAL A 68 1.39 -17.40 -13.22
N VAL A 69 0.31 -17.30 -12.44
CA VAL A 69 -0.91 -18.11 -12.62
C VAL A 69 -1.50 -17.89 -14.00
N PHE A 70 -1.66 -16.62 -14.40
CA PHE A 70 -2.19 -16.24 -15.71
C PHE A 70 -1.37 -16.82 -16.86
N LEU A 71 -0.03 -16.70 -16.81
CA LEU A 71 0.87 -17.22 -17.84
C LEU A 71 0.94 -18.75 -17.86
N SER A 72 0.70 -19.41 -16.71
CA SER A 72 0.76 -20.87 -16.59
C SER A 72 -0.45 -21.58 -17.20
N ASP A 73 -1.56 -20.87 -17.41
CA ASP A 73 -2.80 -21.41 -17.95
C ASP A 73 -3.49 -20.36 -18.84
N MET A 74 -2.78 -20.01 -19.91
CA MET A 74 -3.20 -18.97 -20.84
C MET A 74 -4.48 -19.34 -21.59
N GLU A 75 -4.73 -20.63 -21.82
CA GLU A 75 -5.95 -21.11 -22.48
C GLU A 75 -7.19 -20.77 -21.64
N THR A 76 -7.12 -20.97 -20.33
CA THR A 76 -8.22 -20.66 -19.41
C THR A 76 -8.35 -19.17 -19.13
N TYR A 77 -7.24 -18.48 -18.84
CA TYR A 77 -7.28 -17.11 -18.31
C TYR A 77 -7.06 -16.03 -19.37
N GLY A 78 -6.37 -16.34 -20.48
CA GLY A 78 -5.94 -15.37 -21.49
C GLY A 78 -7.05 -14.72 -22.30
N THR A 79 -8.24 -15.32 -22.35
CA THR A 79 -9.41 -14.74 -23.04
C THR A 79 -10.30 -13.91 -22.11
N GLN A 80 -10.07 -13.97 -20.79
CA GLN A 80 -10.91 -13.34 -19.80
C GLN A 80 -10.39 -11.94 -19.44
N GLY A 81 -11.00 -10.91 -20.02
CA GLY A 81 -10.60 -9.50 -19.84
C GLY A 81 -10.48 -9.04 -18.38
N LYS A 82 -11.25 -9.64 -17.46
CA LYS A 82 -11.20 -9.34 -16.02
C LYS A 82 -9.83 -9.60 -15.39
N PHE A 83 -9.11 -10.65 -15.79
CA PHE A 83 -7.79 -10.94 -15.22
C PHE A 83 -6.73 -9.95 -15.70
N HIS A 84 -6.79 -9.53 -16.97
CA HIS A 84 -5.93 -8.46 -17.48
C HIS A 84 -6.17 -7.14 -16.73
N ALA A 85 -7.45 -6.78 -16.55
CA ALA A 85 -7.83 -5.58 -15.81
C ALA A 85 -7.31 -5.63 -14.36
N SER A 86 -7.44 -6.76 -13.68
CA SER A 86 -6.94 -6.94 -12.32
C SER A 86 -5.42 -6.84 -12.21
N ILE A 87 -4.66 -7.42 -13.14
CA ILE A 87 -3.19 -7.29 -13.16
C ILE A 87 -2.79 -5.83 -13.34
N LEU A 88 -3.40 -5.12 -14.30
CA LEU A 88 -3.14 -3.70 -14.54
C LEU A 88 -3.47 -2.86 -13.31
N LEU A 89 -4.64 -3.06 -12.71
CA LEU A 89 -5.07 -2.36 -11.50
C LEU A 89 -4.14 -2.63 -10.32
N ALA A 90 -3.67 -3.87 -10.13
CA ALA A 90 -2.73 -4.20 -9.08
C ALA A 90 -1.38 -3.49 -9.27
N ILE A 91 -0.87 -3.38 -10.50
CA ILE A 91 0.33 -2.60 -10.82
C ILE A 91 0.11 -1.12 -10.49
N ILE A 92 -1.02 -0.54 -10.89
CA ILE A 92 -1.37 0.86 -10.59
C ILE A 92 -1.43 1.08 -9.08
N ALA A 93 -2.08 0.20 -8.33
CA ALA A 93 -2.13 0.28 -6.87
C ALA A 93 -0.74 0.23 -6.25
N TRP A 94 0.14 -0.64 -6.76
CA TRP A 94 1.51 -0.76 -6.25
C TRP A 94 2.35 0.48 -6.55
N VAL A 95 2.20 1.09 -7.73
CA VAL A 95 2.83 2.38 -8.07
C VAL A 95 2.31 3.49 -7.16
N ILE A 96 0.99 3.59 -6.93
CA ILE A 96 0.42 4.55 -5.98
C ILE A 96 1.03 4.34 -4.58
N LEU A 97 1.15 3.09 -4.14
CA LEU A 97 1.71 2.80 -2.83
C LEU A 97 3.16 3.28 -2.71
N LEU A 98 4.04 2.87 -3.63
CA LEU A 98 5.48 3.11 -3.54
C LEU A 98 5.92 4.51 -3.92
N VAL A 99 5.25 5.12 -4.90
CA VAL A 99 5.66 6.43 -5.46
C VAL A 99 4.87 7.56 -4.82
N VAL A 100 3.66 7.29 -4.31
CA VAL A 100 2.77 8.33 -3.80
C VAL A 100 2.60 8.26 -2.29
N ILE A 101 2.15 7.12 -1.75
CA ILE A 101 1.79 6.99 -0.33
C ILE A 101 3.05 6.91 0.54
N LEU A 102 3.93 5.95 0.28
CA LEU A 102 5.10 5.66 1.12
C LEU A 102 6.04 6.87 1.27
N PRO A 103 6.40 7.61 0.20
CA PRO A 103 7.27 8.78 0.33
C PRO A 103 6.61 9.89 1.16
N ARG A 104 5.30 10.11 1.00
CA ARG A 104 4.56 11.11 1.78
C ARG A 104 4.47 10.74 3.26
N GLN A 105 4.28 9.45 3.58
CA GLN A 105 4.31 8.98 4.96
C GLN A 105 5.71 9.18 5.57
N ARG A 106 6.78 8.83 4.83
CA ARG A 106 8.17 9.06 5.25
C ARG A 106 8.39 10.55 5.56
N THR A 107 8.16 11.43 4.59
CA THR A 107 8.37 12.88 4.76
C THR A 107 7.56 13.44 5.93
N ALA A 108 6.35 12.95 6.17
CA ALA A 108 5.54 13.38 7.32
C ALA A 108 6.11 12.93 8.66
N LEU A 109 6.69 11.73 8.75
CA LEU A 109 7.44 11.32 9.95
C LEU A 109 8.74 12.11 10.11
N GLY A 110 9.46 12.34 9.01
CA GLY A 110 10.73 13.07 9.00
C GLY A 110 10.57 14.52 9.46
N ALA A 111 9.54 15.20 8.97
CA ALA A 111 9.21 16.57 9.38
C ALA A 111 8.86 16.71 10.87
N LEU A 112 8.56 15.61 11.56
CA LEU A 112 8.32 15.55 13.00
C LEU A 112 9.51 14.96 13.78
N GLY A 113 10.64 14.71 13.12
CA GLY A 113 11.84 14.13 13.72
C GLY A 113 11.64 12.68 14.19
N MET A 114 10.75 11.93 13.54
CA MET A 114 10.37 10.58 13.96
C MET A 114 10.96 9.46 13.08
N LEU A 115 11.72 9.81 12.05
CA LEU A 115 12.44 8.81 11.26
C LEU A 115 13.70 8.35 11.99
N PRO A 116 14.12 7.07 11.80
CA PRO A 116 15.46 6.64 12.16
C PRO A 116 16.52 7.52 11.46
N GLU A 117 17.68 7.71 12.10
CA GLU A 117 18.78 8.51 11.53
C GLU A 117 19.19 8.04 10.12
N SER A 118 19.15 6.74 9.85
CA SER A 118 19.47 6.17 8.54
C SER A 118 18.45 6.52 7.43
N GLU A 119 17.25 6.96 7.78
CA GLU A 119 16.19 7.32 6.84
C GLU A 119 15.90 8.82 6.79
N ALA A 120 16.34 9.57 7.80
CA ALA A 120 16.13 11.00 7.92
C ALA A 120 16.92 11.76 6.86
N SER A 121 16.29 12.73 6.21
CA SER A 121 16.92 13.65 5.28
C SER A 121 16.39 15.06 5.55
N PRO A 122 17.11 15.90 6.31
CA PRO A 122 16.65 17.23 6.69
C PRO A 122 16.27 18.13 5.50
N GLU A 123 16.84 17.88 4.32
CA GLU A 123 16.52 18.62 3.10
C GLU A 123 15.17 18.22 2.51
N GLU A 124 14.84 16.93 2.54
CA GLU A 124 13.61 16.37 1.98
C GLU A 124 12.45 16.35 2.99
N ASP A 125 12.75 16.32 4.28
CA ASP A 125 11.80 16.17 5.39
C ASP A 125 11.13 17.50 5.77
N LYS A 126 10.73 18.27 4.76
CA LYS A 126 10.09 19.58 4.90
C LYS A 126 8.66 19.54 4.36
N ILE A 127 7.70 19.99 5.15
CA ILE A 127 6.29 20.09 4.74
C ILE A 127 5.88 21.56 4.65
N ALA A 128 5.56 22.01 3.43
CA ALA A 128 5.01 23.35 3.20
C ALA A 128 3.56 23.47 3.71
N SER A 129 2.74 22.43 3.54
CA SER A 129 1.33 22.44 3.94
C SER A 129 0.88 21.10 4.53
N TRP A 130 0.69 21.08 5.83
CA TRP A 130 0.21 19.90 6.57
C TRP A 130 -1.22 19.51 6.20
N SER A 131 -2.08 20.49 5.92
CA SER A 131 -3.46 20.22 5.49
C SER A 131 -3.48 19.51 4.13
N GLN A 132 -2.60 19.91 3.22
CA GLN A 132 -2.44 19.26 1.91
C GLN A 132 -1.87 17.85 2.05
N VAL A 133 -0.84 17.64 2.87
CA VAL A 133 -0.27 16.31 3.12
C VAL A 133 -1.34 15.37 3.68
N LYS A 134 -2.09 15.80 4.70
CA LYS A 134 -3.18 15.00 5.26
C LYS A 134 -4.23 14.66 4.19
N LYS A 135 -4.69 15.65 3.42
CA LYS A 135 -5.68 15.45 2.35
C LYS A 135 -5.19 14.44 1.31
N GLN A 136 -3.95 14.58 0.84
CA GLN A 136 -3.38 13.68 -0.16
C GLN A 136 -3.24 12.26 0.38
N LEU A 137 -2.70 12.08 1.60
CA LEU A 137 -2.57 10.77 2.22
C LEU A 137 -3.93 10.07 2.37
N SER A 138 -4.96 10.77 2.84
CA SER A 138 -6.31 10.21 2.93
C SER A 138 -6.90 9.85 1.57
N MET A 139 -6.75 10.72 0.57
CA MET A 139 -7.28 10.50 -0.78
C MET A 139 -6.60 9.30 -1.46
N TYR A 140 -5.27 9.24 -1.44
CA TYR A 140 -4.54 8.14 -2.08
C TYR A 140 -4.71 6.82 -1.33
N ALA A 141 -4.85 6.82 0.00
CA ALA A 141 -5.23 5.63 0.75
C ALA A 141 -6.61 5.11 0.31
N GLY A 142 -7.59 6.00 0.15
CA GLY A 142 -8.92 5.66 -0.37
C GLY A 142 -8.89 5.07 -1.78
N ILE A 143 -8.16 5.71 -2.71
CA ILE A 143 -7.99 5.22 -4.08
C ILE A 143 -7.29 3.85 -4.08
N PHE A 144 -6.19 3.71 -3.35
CA PHE A 144 -5.45 2.45 -3.23
C PHE A 144 -6.35 1.32 -2.72
N ASN A 145 -7.12 1.55 -1.65
CA ASN A 145 -8.02 0.55 -1.09
C ASN A 145 -9.15 0.20 -2.06
N LEU A 146 -9.74 1.21 -2.71
CA LEU A 146 -10.81 0.98 -3.69
C LEU A 146 -10.33 0.12 -4.85
N ILE A 147 -9.11 0.37 -5.35
CA ILE A 147 -8.52 -0.46 -6.41
C ILE A 147 -8.43 -1.92 -5.96
N TRP A 148 -7.94 -2.19 -4.74
CA TRP A 148 -7.86 -3.57 -4.24
C TRP A 148 -9.23 -4.24 -4.06
N ILE A 149 -10.26 -3.50 -3.66
CA ILE A 149 -11.64 -4.01 -3.64
C ILE A 149 -12.13 -4.33 -5.04
N VAL A 150 -11.88 -3.48 -6.03
CA VAL A 150 -12.23 -3.74 -7.44
C VAL A 150 -11.49 -4.98 -7.95
N VAL A 151 -10.19 -5.11 -7.67
CA VAL A 151 -9.39 -6.28 -8.02
C VAL A 151 -9.97 -7.55 -7.40
N LEU A 152 -10.38 -7.49 -6.13
CA LEU A 152 -11.04 -8.62 -5.46
C LEU A 152 -12.32 -9.01 -6.20
N VAL A 153 -13.21 -8.06 -6.50
CA VAL A 153 -14.46 -8.34 -7.23
C VAL A 153 -14.18 -8.97 -8.59
N LEU A 154 -13.24 -8.41 -9.36
CA LEU A 154 -12.84 -8.91 -10.68
C LEU A 154 -12.22 -10.31 -10.63
N MET A 155 -11.67 -10.74 -9.49
CA MET A 155 -11.10 -12.09 -9.34
C MET A 155 -12.18 -13.16 -9.14
N PHE A 156 -13.33 -12.79 -8.56
CA PHE A 156 -14.39 -13.74 -8.19
C PHE A 156 -15.60 -13.73 -9.13
N VAL A 157 -15.94 -12.58 -9.70
CA VAL A 157 -17.07 -12.40 -10.65
C VAL A 157 -16.54 -12.53 -12.06
#